data_AF-A0A1I1NGA5-F1
#
_entry.id   AF-A0A1I1NGA5-F1
#
_cell.length_a   1.000
_cell.length_b   1.000
_cell.length_c   1.000
_cell.angle_alpha   90.00
_cell.angle_beta   90.00
_cell.angle_gamma   90.00
#
_symmetry.space_group_name_H-M   'P 1'
#
loop_
_entity.id
_entity.type
_entity.pdbx_description
1 polymer ?
#
loop_
_entity_poly.entity_id
_entity_poly.type
_entity_poly.pdbx_seq_one_letter_code
_entity_poly.pdbx_strand_id
1 'polypeptide(L)'
;MQKNYLILLFVSILFSCKHPDAPPPSTEINSFYKPVITADDRKTITPEEAKTYHVNTTYKYKYRTGNPGHYKYNYDVKGINTTGDSVFGNIIVQGKYGAGILIDSIAETEINTEWIAHGKLKALDKHGNEYHLIVK
;
A
#
# COMPACT_ATOMS: atom_id res chain seq x y z
N MET A 1 -10.50 69.50 30.23
CA MET A 1 -10.85 69.87 28.84
C MET A 1 -10.72 68.62 27.98
N GLN A 2 -11.84 68.12 27.45
CA GLN A 2 -11.87 67.01 26.51
C GLN A 2 -11.33 67.45 25.15
N LYS A 3 -10.52 66.62 24.50
CA LYS A 3 -10.28 66.70 23.06
C LYS A 3 -10.30 65.28 22.49
N ASN A 4 -11.36 65.00 21.76
CA ASN A 4 -11.48 63.85 20.88
C ASN A 4 -10.49 64.00 19.73
N TYR A 5 -9.66 62.99 19.50
CA TYR A 5 -9.20 62.66 18.15
C TYR A 5 -9.53 61.19 17.89
N LEU A 6 -10.76 61.04 17.40
CA LEU A 6 -11.25 59.91 16.64
C LEU A 6 -10.39 59.77 15.37
N ILE A 7 -10.28 58.53 14.88
CA ILE A 7 -9.83 58.14 13.52
C ILE A 7 -8.31 58.03 13.34
N LEU A 8 -7.77 56.84 13.63
CA LEU A 8 -6.72 56.23 12.80
C LEU A 8 -6.79 54.69 12.89
N LEU A 9 -7.95 54.17 12.48
CA LEU A 9 -8.10 52.78 12.04
C LEU A 9 -8.33 52.83 10.53
N PHE A 10 -7.82 51.84 9.80
CA PHE A 10 -7.80 51.69 8.34
C PHE A 10 -6.66 52.42 7.61
N VAL A 11 -5.51 51.76 7.43
CA VAL A 11 -4.94 51.39 6.11
C VAL A 11 -3.86 50.32 6.35
N SER A 12 -4.28 49.06 6.52
CA SER A 12 -3.36 47.90 6.41
C SER A 12 -4.10 46.65 5.91
N ILE A 13 -5.12 46.88 5.09
CA ILE A 13 -5.76 45.85 4.28
C ILE A 13 -5.43 46.23 2.84
N LEU A 14 -5.21 45.24 1.98
CA LEU A 14 -4.90 45.33 0.54
C LEU A 14 -3.44 45.06 0.14
N PHE A 15 -2.81 44.02 0.68
CA PHE A 15 -1.95 43.15 -0.14
C PHE A 15 -2.14 41.70 0.29
N SER A 16 -3.36 41.18 0.12
CA SER A 16 -3.57 39.74 0.03
C SER A 16 -3.64 39.41 -1.45
N CYS A 17 -2.54 38.90 -2.02
CA CYS A 17 -2.57 38.25 -3.33
C CYS A 17 -3.61 37.14 -3.29
N LYS A 18 -4.75 37.35 -3.96
CA LYS A 18 -5.63 36.26 -4.33
C LYS A 18 -5.02 35.59 -5.55
N HIS A 19 -4.23 34.55 -5.33
CA HIS A 19 -4.10 33.55 -6.38
C HIS A 19 -5.52 32.99 -6.61
N PRO A 20 -6.00 32.87 -7.85
CA PRO A 20 -7.19 32.09 -8.10
C PRO A 20 -6.88 30.68 -7.61
N ASP A 21 -7.51 30.29 -6.51
CA ASP A 21 -7.44 28.92 -6.03
C ASP A 21 -7.88 28.04 -7.20
N ALA A 22 -6.95 27.25 -7.73
CA ALA A 22 -7.35 26.14 -8.58
C ALA A 22 -8.36 25.33 -7.76
N PRO A 23 -9.49 24.93 -8.35
CA PRO A 23 -10.47 24.13 -7.62
C PRO A 23 -9.72 22.95 -6.98
N PRO A 24 -9.91 22.69 -5.67
CA PRO A 24 -9.26 21.58 -5.01
C PRO A 24 -9.51 20.33 -5.87
N PRO A 25 -8.48 19.52 -6.17
CA PRO A 25 -8.67 18.34 -6.99
C PRO A 25 -9.77 17.50 -6.34
N SER A 26 -10.93 17.45 -7.02
CA SER A 26 -12.11 16.75 -6.55
C SER A 26 -11.77 15.27 -6.53
N THR A 27 -11.29 14.79 -5.40
CA THR A 27 -11.03 13.38 -5.16
C THR A 27 -12.25 12.82 -4.42
N GLU A 28 -13.46 13.14 -4.90
CA GLU A 28 -14.64 12.35 -4.56
C GLU A 28 -14.60 11.08 -5.42
N ILE A 29 -13.67 10.20 -5.09
CA ILE A 29 -13.71 8.82 -5.56
C ILE A 29 -14.81 8.17 -4.73
N ASN A 30 -15.90 7.75 -5.39
CA ASN A 30 -16.95 6.94 -4.79
C ASN A 30 -16.32 5.81 -3.93
N SER A 31 -16.34 5.95 -2.60
CA SER A 31 -15.47 5.21 -1.67
C SER A 31 -15.85 3.72 -1.45
N PHE A 32 -16.67 3.16 -2.34
CA PHE A 32 -17.02 1.74 -2.32
C PHE A 32 -16.00 0.85 -3.04
N TYR A 33 -15.07 1.43 -3.81
CA TYR A 33 -14.03 0.66 -4.47
C TYR A 33 -13.00 0.17 -3.46
N LYS A 34 -13.05 -1.12 -3.12
CA LYS A 34 -11.97 -1.80 -2.41
C LYS A 34 -10.90 -2.19 -3.43
N PRO A 35 -9.68 -1.64 -3.36
CA PRO A 35 -8.60 -2.08 -4.24
C PRO A 35 -8.33 -3.56 -4.00
N VAL A 36 -8.41 -4.35 -5.07
CA VAL A 36 -8.05 -5.77 -5.06
C VAL A 36 -6.57 -5.85 -5.38
N ILE A 37 -5.79 -6.42 -4.47
CA ILE A 37 -4.36 -6.65 -4.70
C ILE A 37 -4.22 -7.81 -5.67
N THR A 38 -3.40 -7.63 -6.70
CA THR A 38 -3.15 -8.65 -7.70
C THR A 38 -1.68 -9.08 -7.70
N ALA A 39 -1.39 -10.20 -8.36
CA ALA A 39 -0.01 -10.65 -8.53
C ALA A 39 0.86 -9.65 -9.30
N ASP A 40 0.26 -8.92 -10.24
CA ASP A 40 0.96 -7.96 -11.09
C ASP A 40 1.36 -6.68 -10.36
N ASP A 41 0.73 -6.37 -9.22
CA ASP A 41 1.10 -5.22 -8.38
C ASP A 41 2.56 -5.31 -7.88
N ARG A 42 3.18 -6.50 -7.98
CA ARG A 42 4.62 -6.68 -7.73
C ARG A 42 5.54 -6.14 -8.81
N LYS A 43 5.10 -6.13 -10.07
CA LYS A 43 5.97 -5.89 -11.22
C LYS A 43 6.38 -4.43 -11.31
N THR A 44 5.52 -3.52 -10.86
CA THR A 44 5.73 -2.08 -10.97
C THR A 44 5.28 -1.36 -9.71
N ILE A 45 6.17 -0.52 -9.18
CA ILE A 45 5.83 0.46 -8.14
C ILE A 45 5.46 1.75 -8.87
N THR A 46 4.29 2.32 -8.59
CA THR A 46 3.90 3.60 -9.20
C THR A 46 4.82 4.73 -8.73
N PRO A 47 5.00 5.81 -9.51
CA PRO A 47 5.83 6.95 -9.08
C PRO A 47 5.41 7.54 -7.73
N GLU A 48 4.11 7.53 -7.42
CA GLU A 48 3.60 8.00 -6.12
C GLU A 48 3.95 7.04 -4.98
N GLU A 49 3.79 5.73 -5.17
CA GLU A 49 4.20 4.73 -4.18
C GLU A 49 5.72 4.77 -3.95
N ALA A 50 6.51 5.01 -4.99
CA ALA A 50 7.97 5.08 -4.93
C ALA A 50 8.47 6.20 -4.00
N LYS A 51 7.73 7.31 -3.86
CA LYS A 51 8.07 8.40 -2.91
C LYS A 51 8.11 7.94 -1.46
N THR A 52 7.41 6.86 -1.16
CA THR A 52 7.28 6.27 0.19
C THR A 52 8.05 4.95 0.32
N TYR A 53 8.87 4.62 -0.68
CA TYR A 53 9.65 3.39 -0.71
C TYR A 53 10.55 3.31 0.51
N HIS A 54 10.42 2.23 1.26
CA HIS A 54 11.17 2.02 2.48
C HIS A 54 11.61 0.57 2.60
N VAL A 55 12.91 0.37 2.82
CA VAL A 55 13.53 -0.93 3.09
C VAL A 55 13.91 -0.97 4.56
N ASN A 56 13.63 -2.08 5.22
CA ASN A 56 14.03 -2.29 6.60
C ASN A 56 14.40 -3.74 6.83
N THR A 57 15.68 -3.98 7.08
CA THR A 57 16.24 -5.33 7.30
C THR A 57 15.90 -5.93 8.66
N THR A 58 15.37 -5.13 9.60
CA THR A 58 14.87 -5.62 10.89
C THR A 58 13.55 -6.39 10.71
N TYR A 59 12.77 -6.01 9.70
CA TYR A 59 11.54 -6.69 9.34
C TYR A 59 11.78 -7.60 8.13
N LYS A 60 10.93 -8.60 7.98
CA LYS A 60 11.08 -9.60 6.91
C LYS A 60 10.57 -9.15 5.53
N TYR A 61 10.07 -7.92 5.39
CA TYR A 61 9.71 -7.39 4.09
C TYR A 61 10.95 -6.93 3.32
N LYS A 62 10.94 -7.09 2.00
CA LYS A 62 11.97 -6.51 1.12
C LYS A 62 11.81 -5.01 1.04
N TYR A 63 10.57 -4.55 0.87
CA TYR A 63 10.21 -3.14 0.87
C TYR A 63 8.76 -2.93 1.31
N ARG A 64 8.44 -1.72 1.75
CA ARG A 64 7.06 -1.23 1.83
C ARG A 64 6.90 0.07 1.04
N THR A 65 5.69 0.30 0.58
CA THR A 65 5.24 1.55 -0.04
C THR A 65 3.85 1.90 0.48
N GLY A 66 3.40 3.14 0.29
CA GLY A 66 2.10 3.64 0.69
C GLY A 66 2.15 4.60 1.90
N ASN A 67 0.96 4.94 2.37
CA ASN A 67 0.74 5.92 3.45
C ASN A 67 0.28 5.21 4.73
N PRO A 68 0.36 5.89 5.90
CA PRO A 68 -0.17 5.34 7.16
C PRO A 68 -1.58 4.77 7.00
N GLY A 69 -1.78 3.51 7.40
CA GLY A 69 -3.03 2.77 7.25
C GLY A 69 -3.20 2.00 5.93
N HIS A 70 -2.40 2.30 4.90
CA HIS A 70 -2.52 1.71 3.56
C HIS A 70 -1.16 1.29 2.98
N TYR A 71 -0.29 0.74 3.82
CA TYR A 71 1.00 0.21 3.37
C TYR A 71 0.83 -1.10 2.60
N LYS A 72 1.52 -1.18 1.46
CA LYS A 72 1.81 -2.42 0.73
C LYS A 72 3.18 -2.92 1.16
N TYR A 73 3.29 -4.20 1.47
CA TYR A 73 4.52 -4.84 1.90
C TYR A 73 4.89 -5.95 0.95
N ASN A 74 6.12 -5.94 0.45
CA ASN A 74 6.65 -6.99 -0.40
C ASN A 74 7.44 -8.00 0.43
N TYR A 75 7.13 -9.29 0.30
CA TYR A 75 7.76 -10.37 1.04
C TYR A 75 8.25 -11.46 0.09
N ASP A 76 9.44 -12.01 0.38
CA ASP A 76 9.79 -13.34 -0.11
C ASP A 76 9.20 -14.39 0.83
N VAL A 77 8.61 -15.43 0.26
CA VAL A 77 7.95 -16.52 0.99
C VAL A 77 8.51 -17.86 0.57
N LYS A 78 8.41 -18.83 1.48
CA LYS A 78 8.62 -20.24 1.19
C LYS A 78 7.52 -21.06 1.86
N GLY A 79 7.22 -22.24 1.34
CA GLY A 79 6.18 -23.08 1.90
C GLY A 79 6.17 -24.47 1.30
N ILE A 80 5.07 -25.17 1.52
CA ILE A 80 4.76 -26.46 0.91
C ILE A 80 3.40 -26.40 0.23
N ASN A 81 3.26 -27.12 -0.88
CA ASN A 81 1.96 -27.36 -1.53
C ASN A 81 1.24 -28.56 -0.89
N THR A 82 0.06 -28.92 -1.42
CA THR A 82 -0.74 -30.06 -0.91
C THR A 82 -0.09 -31.43 -1.11
N THR A 83 0.85 -31.58 -2.05
CA THR A 83 1.62 -32.81 -2.28
C THR A 83 2.87 -32.90 -1.40
N GLY A 84 3.22 -31.83 -0.69
CA GLY A 84 4.38 -31.74 0.19
C GLY A 84 5.64 -31.19 -0.48
N ASP A 85 5.56 -30.74 -1.73
CA ASP A 85 6.69 -30.16 -2.45
C ASP A 85 6.96 -28.74 -1.99
N SER A 86 8.25 -28.38 -1.97
CA SER A 86 8.69 -27.03 -1.59
C SER A 86 8.35 -26.02 -2.67
N VAL A 87 7.74 -24.91 -2.26
CA VAL A 87 7.44 -23.76 -3.10
C VAL A 87 8.11 -22.51 -2.57
N PHE A 88 8.52 -21.63 -3.46
CA PHE A 88 9.08 -20.32 -3.12
C PHE A 88 8.31 -19.24 -3.86
N GLY A 89 8.30 -18.02 -3.36
CA GLY A 89 7.59 -16.96 -4.06
C GLY A 89 7.90 -15.59 -3.55
N ASN A 90 7.32 -14.61 -4.23
CA ASN A 90 7.28 -13.24 -3.77
C ASN A 90 5.82 -12.82 -3.69
N ILE A 91 5.42 -12.04 -2.69
CA ILE A 91 4.04 -11.58 -2.49
C ILE A 91 4.01 -10.10 -2.14
N ILE A 92 2.90 -9.44 -2.48
CA ILE A 92 2.54 -8.14 -1.89
C ILE A 92 1.33 -8.32 -0.98
N VAL A 93 1.38 -7.71 0.19
CA VAL A 93 0.30 -7.73 1.18
C VAL A 93 -0.07 -6.32 1.61
N GLN A 94 -1.36 -6.02 1.68
CA GLN A 94 -1.91 -4.78 2.24
C GLN A 94 -2.98 -5.16 3.27
N GLY A 95 -2.74 -4.79 4.53
CA GLY A 95 -3.59 -5.26 5.63
C GLY A 95 -3.53 -6.78 5.78
N LYS A 96 -4.70 -7.44 5.78
CA LYS A 96 -4.83 -8.89 6.00
C LYS A 96 -4.57 -9.74 4.75
N TYR A 97 -4.79 -9.16 3.56
CA TYR A 97 -4.83 -9.89 2.30
C TYR A 97 -3.71 -9.46 1.36
N GLY A 98 -3.30 -10.35 0.47
CA GLY A 98 -2.24 -10.11 -0.49
C GLY A 98 -2.35 -11.00 -1.71
N ALA A 99 -1.42 -10.86 -2.63
CA ALA A 99 -1.31 -11.73 -3.79
C ALA A 99 0.14 -11.98 -4.19
N GLY A 100 0.40 -13.17 -4.71
CA GLY A 100 0.77 -13.21 -6.11
C GLY A 100 1.47 -14.44 -6.66
N ILE A 101 2.80 -14.66 -6.64
CA ILE A 101 3.41 -15.73 -7.47
C ILE A 101 4.26 -16.66 -6.62
N LEU A 102 3.92 -17.95 -6.70
CA LEU A 102 4.78 -19.05 -6.30
C LEU A 102 5.48 -19.61 -7.52
N ILE A 103 6.70 -20.09 -7.33
CA ILE A 103 7.55 -20.75 -8.29
C ILE A 103 7.92 -22.10 -7.67
N ASP A 104 7.64 -23.16 -8.41
CA ASP A 104 8.15 -24.51 -8.15
C ASP A 104 9.02 -25.00 -9.32
N SER A 105 9.35 -26.29 -9.35
CA SER A 105 10.18 -26.87 -10.40
C SER A 105 9.50 -26.94 -11.78
N ILE A 106 8.19 -26.70 -11.84
CA ILE A 106 7.34 -26.97 -13.01
C ILE A 106 6.76 -25.67 -13.57
N ALA A 107 6.28 -24.76 -12.71
CA ALA A 107 5.54 -23.59 -13.16
C ALA A 107 5.56 -22.41 -12.17
N GLU A 108 5.16 -21.25 -12.70
CA GLU A 108 4.72 -20.11 -11.90
C GLU A 108 3.22 -20.23 -11.63
N THR A 109 2.81 -20.01 -10.39
CA THR A 109 1.41 -20.12 -9.95
C THR A 109 0.94 -18.84 -9.29
N GLU A 110 -0.13 -18.26 -9.82
CA GLU A 110 -0.81 -17.12 -9.21
C GLU A 110 -1.61 -17.53 -7.97
N ILE A 111 -1.44 -16.78 -6.88
CA ILE A 111 -2.05 -17.02 -5.58
C ILE A 111 -2.59 -15.75 -4.93
N ASN A 112 -3.69 -15.90 -4.21
CA ASN A 112 -4.17 -14.94 -3.22
C ASN A 112 -3.74 -15.42 -1.83
N THR A 113 -3.44 -14.48 -0.93
CA THR A 113 -2.91 -14.78 0.41
C THR A 113 -3.71 -14.11 1.51
N GLU A 114 -3.73 -14.76 2.67
CA GLU A 114 -4.32 -14.25 3.90
C GLU A 114 -3.35 -14.50 5.06
N TRP A 115 -3.08 -13.47 5.86
CA TRP A 115 -2.38 -13.65 7.13
C TRP A 115 -3.22 -14.48 8.10
N ILE A 116 -2.66 -15.61 8.54
CA ILE A 116 -3.28 -16.47 9.56
C ILE A 116 -2.55 -16.40 10.90
N ALA A 117 -1.27 -16.01 10.90
CA ALA A 117 -0.49 -15.72 12.10
C ALA A 117 0.73 -14.85 11.74
N HIS A 118 1.46 -14.39 12.74
CA HIS A 118 2.70 -13.64 12.52
C HIS A 118 3.70 -14.45 11.68
N GLY A 119 4.03 -13.94 10.50
CA GLY A 119 4.96 -14.58 9.56
C GLY A 119 4.41 -15.80 8.84
N LYS A 120 3.12 -16.13 8.98
CA LYS A 120 2.47 -17.29 8.34
C LYS A 120 1.25 -16.87 7.53
N LEU A 121 1.18 -17.33 6.27
CA LEU A 121 0.05 -17.08 5.38
C LEU A 121 -0.58 -18.40 4.91
N LYS A 122 -1.89 -18.36 4.73
CA LYS A 122 -2.61 -19.29 3.88
C LYS A 122 -2.70 -18.69 2.49
N ALA A 123 -2.44 -19.48 1.46
CA ALA A 123 -2.60 -19.04 0.07
C ALA A 123 -3.47 -20.01 -0.73
N LEU A 124 -4.16 -19.46 -1.73
CA LEU A 124 -5.01 -20.21 -2.65
C LEU A 124 -4.72 -19.78 -4.08
N ASP A 125 -4.55 -20.75 -4.98
CA ASP A 125 -4.50 -20.47 -6.41
C ASP A 125 -5.91 -20.37 -7.03
N LYS A 126 -5.98 -20.09 -8.33
CA LYS A 126 -7.24 -19.97 -9.07
C LYS A 126 -8.09 -21.25 -9.11
N HIS A 127 -7.47 -22.40 -8.86
CA HIS A 127 -8.14 -23.71 -8.82
C HIS A 127 -8.54 -24.11 -7.40
N GLY A 128 -8.19 -23.31 -6.40
CA GLY A 128 -8.45 -23.58 -4.98
C GLY A 128 -7.41 -24.47 -4.31
N ASN A 129 -6.26 -24.74 -4.95
CA ASN A 129 -5.18 -25.45 -4.27
C ASN A 129 -4.60 -24.58 -3.17
N GLU A 130 -4.36 -25.19 -2.00
CA GLU A 130 -3.92 -24.50 -0.80
C GLU A 130 -2.41 -24.63 -0.58
N TYR A 131 -1.80 -23.54 -0.13
CA TYR A 131 -0.38 -23.48 0.21
C TYR A 131 -0.20 -22.83 1.57
N HIS A 132 0.70 -23.41 2.37
CA HIS A 132 1.04 -22.89 3.69
C HIS A 132 2.41 -22.22 3.61
N LEU A 133 2.40 -20.89 3.73
CA LEU A 133 3.57 -20.06 3.46
C LEU A 133 4.13 -19.44 4.74
N ILE A 134 5.44 -19.29 4.78
CA ILE A 134 6.16 -18.52 5.79
C ILE A 134 7.00 -17.45 5.13
N VAL A 135 7.05 -16.26 5.76
CA VAL A 135 7.93 -15.18 5.30
C VAL A 135 9.38 -15.50 5.66
N LYS A 136 10.27 -15.31 4.68
CA LYS A 136 11.71 -15.51 4.82
C LYS A 136 12.33 -14.45 5.72
#